data_AF-E4X360-F1
#
_entry.id   AF-E4X360-F1
#
_cell.length_a   1.000
_cell.length_b   1.000
_cell.length_c   1.000
_cell.angle_alpha   90.00
_cell.angle_beta   90.00
_cell.angle_gamma   90.00
#
_symmetry.space_group_name_H-M   'P 1'
#
loop_
_entity.id
_entity.type
_entity.pdbx_description
1 polymer ?
#
loop_
_entity_poly.entity_id
_entity_poly.type
_entity_poly.pdbx_seq_one_letter_code
_entity_poly.pdbx_strand_id
1 'polypeptide(L)'
;MEFTETYEILVNVPKDEGSLSEPILFYISAGVHNDSLNFYLQYGKKSRQFLMHVRECSSKAITLHCTHARSKKNIVKAHKQLGGLQIQAKIKYDKAKKLFEEAQKHLENNETKLKNVEDKIALYFARTATAITEGKPIEENPRILCKICCEKYNETDRIQGVLPCRHSSCEKCLTTLPNKTCPVCREPFTDDQIMKLFN
;
A
#
# COMPACT_ATOMS: atom_id res chain seq x y z
N MET A 1 -37.47 -10.25 55.90
CA MET A 1 -37.29 -11.66 55.52
C MET A 1 -36.66 -11.65 54.14
N GLU A 2 -35.38 -11.27 54.06
CA GLU A 2 -34.20 -12.14 54.19
C GLU A 2 -34.10 -13.14 53.02
N PHE A 3 -33.30 -12.76 52.01
CA PHE A 3 -32.97 -13.48 50.78
C PHE A 3 -32.00 -14.66 50.99
N THR A 4 -31.85 -15.14 52.22
CA THR A 4 -30.82 -16.09 52.64
C THR A 4 -31.21 -17.55 52.39
N GLU A 5 -32.50 -17.90 52.39
CA GLU A 5 -32.95 -19.29 52.19
C GLU A 5 -32.89 -19.77 50.72
N THR A 6 -32.88 -18.86 49.75
CA THR A 6 -32.95 -19.24 48.31
C THR A 6 -31.63 -19.80 47.78
N TYR A 7 -30.51 -19.54 48.47
CA TYR A 7 -29.19 -19.99 48.04
C TYR A 7 -28.86 -21.43 48.47
N GLU A 8 -29.42 -21.94 49.56
CA GLU A 8 -29.07 -23.28 50.07
C GLU A 8 -29.61 -24.42 49.20
N ILE A 9 -30.75 -24.23 48.53
CA ILE A 9 -31.35 -25.26 47.66
C ILE A 9 -30.49 -25.50 46.40
N LEU A 10 -29.68 -24.52 45.99
CA LEU A 10 -28.88 -24.58 44.77
C LEU A 10 -27.50 -25.25 44.94
N VAL A 11 -27.04 -25.47 46.18
CA VAL A 11 -25.72 -26.09 46.43
C VAL A 11 -25.75 -27.62 46.23
N ASN A 12 -26.93 -28.24 46.33
CA ASN A 12 -27.08 -29.71 46.33
C ASN A 12 -27.58 -30.32 45.01
N VAL A 13 -27.68 -29.55 43.93
CA VAL A 13 -28.10 -30.10 42.62
C VAL A 13 -26.87 -30.64 41.87
N PRO A 14 -26.82 -31.96 41.57
CA PRO A 14 -25.71 -32.54 40.82
C PRO A 14 -25.60 -31.85 39.45
N LYS A 15 -24.42 -31.31 39.15
CA LYS A 15 -24.13 -30.75 37.82
C LYS A 15 -23.92 -31.90 36.85
N ASP A 16 -24.93 -32.21 36.04
CA ASP A 16 -24.75 -33.15 34.93
C ASP A 16 -23.86 -32.52 33.84
N GLU A 17 -22.91 -33.32 33.33
CA GLU A 17 -22.01 -33.00 32.21
C GLU A 17 -22.82 -32.68 30.95
N GLY A 18 -23.13 -31.40 30.74
CA GLY A 18 -23.94 -30.94 29.61
C GLY A 18 -24.85 -29.75 29.93
N SER A 19 -24.96 -29.35 31.20
CA SER A 19 -25.64 -28.10 31.54
C SER A 19 -24.81 -26.88 31.11
N LEU A 20 -25.40 -26.01 30.29
CA LEU A 20 -24.88 -24.67 30.03
C LEU A 20 -24.67 -23.97 31.37
N SER A 21 -23.45 -23.46 31.60
CA SER A 21 -23.00 -22.84 32.85
C SER A 21 -23.69 -21.53 33.21
N GLU A 22 -24.60 -21.04 32.37
CA GLU A 22 -25.25 -19.74 32.56
C GLU A 22 -26.77 -19.88 32.77
N PRO A 23 -27.33 -19.24 33.80
CA PRO A 23 -28.76 -19.26 34.07
C PRO A 23 -29.52 -18.53 32.96
N ILE A 24 -30.57 -19.17 32.44
CA ILE A 24 -31.43 -18.57 31.42
C ILE A 24 -32.59 -17.85 32.12
N LEU A 25 -32.69 -16.53 31.92
CA LEU A 25 -33.85 -15.75 32.34
C LEU A 25 -35.03 -15.95 31.37
N PHE A 26 -36.19 -16.32 31.91
CA PHE A 26 -37.47 -16.24 31.22
C PHE A 26 -38.30 -15.11 31.83
N TYR A 27 -38.99 -14.34 30.99
CA TYR A 27 -39.98 -13.37 31.41
C TYR A 27 -41.37 -13.86 30.98
N ILE A 28 -42.31 -13.87 31.92
CA ILE A 28 -43.72 -14.13 31.64
C ILE A 28 -44.41 -12.78 31.54
N SER A 29 -44.91 -12.41 30.35
CA SER A 29 -45.80 -11.26 30.20
C SER A 29 -47.24 -11.76 30.25
N ALA A 30 -47.84 -11.77 31.44
CA ALA A 30 -49.29 -11.87 31.58
C ALA A 30 -49.84 -10.47 31.82
N GLY A 31 -50.88 -10.10 31.08
CA GLY A 31 -51.57 -8.83 31.26
C GLY A 31 -52.08 -8.66 32.69
N VAL A 32 -51.86 -7.47 33.22
CA VAL A 32 -52.44 -6.94 34.46
C VAL A 32 -52.03 -7.70 35.72
N HIS A 33 -50.77 -7.58 36.11
CA HIS A 33 -50.23 -7.41 37.47
C HIS A 33 -48.72 -7.74 37.42
N ASN A 34 -47.89 -6.73 37.68
CA ASN A 34 -46.42 -6.79 37.56
C ASN A 34 -45.80 -7.56 38.75
N ASP A 35 -45.92 -8.88 38.76
CA ASP A 35 -45.14 -9.73 39.66
C ASP A 35 -44.29 -10.70 38.82
N SER A 36 -43.00 -10.38 38.69
CA SER A 36 -42.04 -11.20 37.95
C SER A 36 -41.68 -12.46 38.75
N LEU A 37 -42.21 -13.62 38.33
CA LEU A 37 -41.76 -14.92 38.83
C LEU A 37 -40.51 -15.37 38.06
N ASN A 38 -39.35 -15.29 38.70
CA ASN A 38 -38.08 -15.81 38.19
C ASN A 38 -38.00 -17.32 38.46
N PHE A 39 -38.06 -18.15 37.42
CA PHE A 39 -37.79 -19.59 37.54
C PHE A 39 -36.44 -19.93 36.94
N TYR A 40 -35.58 -20.57 37.74
CA TYR A 40 -34.32 -21.15 37.31
C TYR A 40 -34.55 -22.63 36.94
N LEU A 41 -34.41 -22.98 35.66
CA LEU A 41 -34.47 -24.38 35.22
C LEU A 41 -33.10 -24.83 34.72
N GLN A 42 -32.44 -25.64 35.53
CA GLN A 42 -31.27 -26.41 35.12
C GLN A 42 -31.76 -27.62 34.29
N TYR A 43 -31.19 -27.81 33.10
CA TYR A 43 -31.66 -28.83 32.16
C TYR A 43 -31.25 -30.23 32.60
N GLY A 44 -32.24 -31.12 32.78
CA GLY A 44 -32.10 -32.56 32.95
C GLY A 44 -33.39 -33.26 32.50
N LYS A 45 -33.38 -34.58 32.20
CA LYS A 45 -34.56 -35.29 31.66
C LYS A 45 -35.84 -35.12 32.50
N LYS A 46 -35.70 -34.88 33.82
CA LYS A 46 -36.80 -34.62 34.76
C LYS A 46 -37.43 -33.23 34.61
N SER A 47 -36.69 -32.20 34.17
CA SER A 47 -37.24 -30.84 34.02
C SER A 47 -38.17 -30.68 32.80
N ARG A 48 -38.15 -31.65 31.87
CA ARG A 48 -39.08 -31.72 30.74
C ARG A 48 -40.52 -32.07 31.17
N GLN A 49 -40.68 -32.86 32.23
CA GLN A 49 -41.99 -33.25 32.77
C GLN A 49 -42.66 -32.09 33.53
N PHE A 50 -41.87 -31.25 34.21
CA PHE A 50 -42.40 -30.08 34.93
C PHE A 50 -42.94 -29.00 33.98
N LEU A 51 -42.25 -28.76 32.86
CA LEU A 51 -42.70 -27.85 31.79
C LEU A 51 -44.01 -28.30 31.12
N MET A 52 -44.26 -29.61 31.06
CA MET A 52 -45.52 -30.17 30.55
C MET A 52 -46.67 -29.90 31.52
N HIS A 53 -46.45 -30.07 32.83
CA HIS A 53 -47.46 -29.84 33.85
C HIS A 53 -47.86 -28.35 33.95
N VAL A 54 -46.89 -27.44 33.84
CA VAL A 54 -47.14 -25.98 33.79
C VAL A 54 -47.91 -25.58 32.52
N ARG A 55 -47.65 -26.23 31.38
CA ARG A 55 -48.44 -26.03 30.14
C ARG A 55 -49.89 -26.51 30.27
N GLU A 56 -50.10 -27.62 30.96
CA GLU A 56 -51.43 -28.18 31.20
C GLU A 56 -52.26 -27.26 32.12
N CYS A 57 -51.66 -26.73 33.19
CA CYS A 57 -52.29 -25.76 34.10
C CYS A 57 -52.46 -24.35 33.49
N SER A 58 -51.58 -23.91 32.57
CA SER A 58 -51.61 -22.56 32.00
C SER A 58 -52.29 -22.43 30.63
N SER A 59 -52.89 -23.52 30.14
CA SER A 59 -53.68 -23.58 28.90
C SER A 59 -54.85 -22.59 28.83
N LYS A 60 -55.12 -21.81 29.90
CA LYS A 60 -56.09 -20.71 29.91
C LYS A 60 -55.52 -19.28 29.94
N ALA A 61 -54.21 -19.01 30.07
CA ALA A 61 -53.80 -17.59 30.19
C ALA A 61 -52.35 -17.18 29.85
N ILE A 62 -51.38 -18.07 29.56
CA ILE A 62 -49.97 -17.64 29.53
C ILE A 62 -49.28 -17.97 28.20
N THR A 63 -49.04 -16.93 27.39
CA THR A 63 -48.20 -17.03 26.19
C THR A 63 -46.73 -16.97 26.60
N LEU A 64 -46.05 -18.11 26.68
CA LEU A 64 -44.63 -18.18 26.99
C LEU A 64 -43.78 -17.87 25.75
N HIS A 65 -43.10 -16.71 25.73
CA HIS A 65 -42.14 -16.35 24.68
C HIS A 65 -40.73 -16.84 25.02
N CYS A 66 -40.21 -17.82 24.26
CA CYS A 66 -38.85 -18.34 24.43
C CYS A 66 -37.81 -17.43 23.74
N THR A 67 -36.89 -16.83 24.50
CA THR A 67 -35.83 -15.91 24.01
C THR A 67 -34.71 -16.60 23.22
N HIS A 68 -34.57 -17.93 23.34
CA HIS A 68 -33.51 -18.71 22.65
C HIS A 68 -33.54 -18.63 21.12
N ALA A 69 -34.73 -18.54 20.51
CA ALA A 69 -34.87 -18.50 19.06
C ALA A 69 -34.40 -17.16 18.45
N ARG A 70 -34.46 -16.06 19.21
CA ARG A 70 -33.94 -14.74 18.80
C ARG A 70 -32.43 -14.65 19.00
N SER A 71 -31.91 -15.14 20.14
CA SER A 71 -30.48 -15.10 20.46
C SER A 71 -29.61 -15.88 19.45
N LYS A 72 -30.00 -17.11 19.08
CA LYS A 72 -29.26 -17.92 18.09
C LYS A 72 -29.20 -17.25 16.70
N LYS A 73 -30.27 -16.59 16.26
CA LYS A 73 -30.30 -15.90 14.96
C LYS A 73 -29.36 -14.70 14.93
N ASN A 74 -29.21 -13.98 16.04
CA ASN A 74 -28.33 -12.82 16.13
C ASN A 74 -26.85 -13.23 16.16
N ILE A 75 -26.51 -14.30 16.92
CA ILE A 75 -25.14 -14.83 16.99
C ILE A 75 -24.67 -15.35 15.62
N VAL A 76 -25.52 -16.08 14.89
CA VAL A 76 -25.18 -16.57 13.53
C VAL A 76 -24.97 -15.43 12.55
N LYS A 77 -25.76 -14.35 12.63
CA LYS A 77 -25.55 -13.15 11.81
C LYS A 77 -24.22 -12.46 12.13
N ALA A 78 -23.87 -12.32 13.41
CA ALA A 78 -22.62 -11.72 13.84
C ALA A 78 -21.40 -12.54 13.38
N HIS A 79 -21.43 -13.86 13.50
CA HIS A 79 -20.36 -14.74 12.99
C HIS A 79 -20.16 -14.63 11.47
N LYS A 80 -21.25 -14.52 10.70
CA LYS A 80 -21.19 -14.33 9.25
C LYS A 80 -20.56 -12.99 8.86
N GLN A 81 -20.87 -11.93 9.61
CA GLN A 81 -20.27 -10.60 9.41
C GLN A 81 -18.79 -10.57 9.78
N LEU A 82 -18.39 -11.21 10.89
CA LEU A 82 -16.99 -11.36 11.29
C LEU A 82 -16.17 -12.13 10.25
N GLY A 83 -16.71 -13.22 9.70
CA GLY A 83 -16.07 -13.96 8.61
C GLY A 83 -15.84 -13.10 7.36
N GLY A 84 -16.82 -12.25 7.00
CA GLY A 84 -16.68 -11.30 5.89
C GLY A 84 -15.58 -10.26 6.12
N LEU A 85 -15.48 -9.72 7.34
CA LEU A 85 -14.43 -8.77 7.72
C LEU A 85 -13.03 -9.39 7.69
N GLN A 86 -12.89 -10.65 8.14
CA GLN A 86 -11.63 -11.38 8.08
C GLN A 86 -11.16 -11.62 6.64
N ILE A 87 -12.08 -11.95 5.73
CA ILE A 87 -11.77 -12.11 4.30
C ILE A 87 -11.30 -10.78 3.70
N GLN A 88 -12.00 -9.68 4.00
CA GLN A 88 -11.60 -8.35 3.52
C GLN A 88 -10.23 -7.91 4.06
N ALA A 89 -9.95 -8.18 5.34
CA ALA A 89 -8.66 -7.89 5.94
C ALA A 89 -7.53 -8.68 5.25
N LYS A 90 -7.75 -9.96 4.95
CA LYS A 90 -6.80 -10.80 4.22
C LYS A 90 -6.52 -10.27 2.81
N ILE A 91 -7.56 -9.89 2.06
CA ILE A 91 -7.40 -9.30 0.72
C ILE A 91 -6.58 -8.00 0.77
N LYS A 92 -6.84 -7.14 1.76
CA LYS A 92 -6.08 -5.89 1.95
C LYS A 92 -4.62 -6.18 2.29
N TYR A 93 -4.35 -7.15 3.17
CA TYR A 93 -3.01 -7.58 3.52
C TYR A 93 -2.25 -8.13 2.30
N ASP A 94 -2.86 -9.03 1.53
CA ASP A 94 -2.23 -9.62 0.34
C ASP A 94 -1.91 -8.56 -0.71
N LYS A 95 -2.78 -7.56 -0.88
CA LYS A 95 -2.52 -6.42 -1.77
C LYS A 95 -1.36 -5.56 -1.27
N ALA A 96 -1.34 -5.24 0.02
CA ALA A 96 -0.25 -4.45 0.62
C ALA A 96 1.09 -5.19 0.53
N LYS A 97 1.09 -6.51 0.74
CA LYS A 97 2.28 -7.36 0.64
C LYS A 97 2.88 -7.33 -0.77
N LYS A 98 2.06 -7.46 -1.82
CA LYS A 98 2.54 -7.37 -3.21
C LYS A 98 3.17 -6.01 -3.53
N LEU A 99 2.52 -4.92 -3.10
CA LEU A 99 3.04 -3.56 -3.30
C LEU A 99 4.39 -3.37 -2.57
N PHE A 100 4.54 -3.96 -1.38
CA PHE A 100 5.79 -3.91 -0.64
C PHE A 100 6.91 -4.68 -1.34
N GLU A 101 6.64 -5.89 -1.82
CA GLU A 101 7.60 -6.70 -2.58
C GLU A 101 8.05 -5.99 -3.87
N GLU A 102 7.12 -5.35 -4.58
CA GLU A 102 7.44 -4.53 -5.77
C GLU A 102 8.32 -3.33 -5.42
N ALA A 103 7.99 -2.60 -4.34
CA ALA A 103 8.77 -1.46 -3.87
C ALA A 103 10.19 -1.88 -3.45
N GLN A 104 10.33 -3.01 -2.78
CA GLN A 104 11.63 -3.57 -2.37
C GLN A 104 12.49 -3.90 -3.59
N LYS A 105 11.92 -4.58 -4.60
CA LYS A 105 12.62 -4.87 -5.85
C LYS A 105 13.04 -3.60 -6.59
N HIS A 106 12.22 -2.54 -6.55
CA HIS A 106 12.57 -1.25 -7.11
C HIS A 106 13.74 -0.59 -6.38
N LEU A 107 13.78 -0.68 -5.06
CA LEU A 107 14.88 -0.17 -4.24
C LEU A 107 16.19 -0.88 -4.59
N GLU A 108 16.20 -2.21 -4.60
CA GLU A 108 17.38 -3.03 -4.94
C GLU A 108 17.93 -2.71 -6.36
N ASN A 109 17.04 -2.54 -7.33
CA ASN A 109 17.41 -2.10 -8.69
C ASN A 109 17.99 -0.68 -8.72
N ASN A 110 17.56 0.21 -7.83
CA ASN A 110 18.10 1.56 -7.76
C ASN A 110 19.46 1.59 -7.05
N GLU A 111 19.64 0.80 -5.99
CA GLU A 111 20.94 0.64 -5.30
C GLU A 111 22.01 0.10 -6.24
N THR A 112 21.68 -0.92 -7.04
CA THR A 112 22.61 -1.46 -8.05
C THR A 112 22.97 -0.42 -9.13
N LYS A 113 22.00 0.40 -9.58
CA LYS A 113 22.28 1.51 -10.49
C LYS A 113 23.18 2.56 -9.86
N LEU A 114 22.95 2.92 -8.60
CA LEU A 114 23.77 3.89 -7.88
C LEU A 114 25.22 3.41 -7.79
N LYS A 115 25.43 2.16 -7.38
CA LYS A 115 26.76 1.55 -7.32
C LYS A 115 27.47 1.56 -8.68
N ASN A 116 26.76 1.23 -9.76
CA ASN A 116 27.32 1.31 -11.11
C ASN A 116 27.72 2.74 -11.52
N VAL A 117 27.02 3.76 -11.04
CA VAL A 117 27.38 5.17 -11.28
C VAL A 117 28.60 5.55 -10.45
N GLU A 118 28.64 5.18 -9.18
CA GLU A 118 29.80 5.39 -8.30
C GLU A 118 31.07 4.74 -8.87
N ASP A 119 30.99 3.50 -9.34
CA ASP A 119 32.12 2.78 -9.97
C ASP A 119 32.62 3.51 -11.23
N LYS A 120 31.71 4.05 -12.05
CA LYS A 120 32.08 4.84 -13.25
C LYS A 120 32.75 6.15 -12.88
N ILE A 121 32.26 6.82 -11.83
CA ILE A 121 32.84 8.06 -11.33
C ILE A 121 34.25 7.79 -10.79
N ALA A 122 34.42 6.76 -9.96
CA ALA A 122 35.71 6.35 -9.43
C ALA A 122 36.70 6.01 -10.56
N LEU A 123 36.25 5.28 -11.58
CA LEU A 123 37.06 4.97 -12.76
C LEU A 123 37.49 6.22 -13.52
N TYR A 124 36.59 7.19 -13.70
CA TYR A 124 36.92 8.45 -14.36
C TYR A 124 37.99 9.21 -13.57
N PHE A 125 37.80 9.37 -12.25
CA PHE A 125 38.78 10.04 -11.40
C PHE A 125 40.15 9.35 -11.41
N ALA A 126 40.18 8.01 -11.35
CA ALA A 126 41.42 7.25 -11.44
C ALA A 126 42.15 7.52 -12.77
N ARG A 127 41.43 7.50 -13.90
CA ARG A 127 41.99 7.80 -15.22
C ARG A 127 42.53 9.23 -15.31
N THR A 128 41.78 10.20 -14.81
CA THR A 128 42.20 11.60 -14.81
C THR A 128 43.45 11.80 -13.94
N ALA A 129 43.48 11.20 -12.74
CA ALA A 129 44.65 11.24 -11.87
C ALA A 129 45.88 10.64 -12.56
N THR A 130 45.75 9.48 -13.21
CA THR A 130 46.85 8.87 -13.97
C THR A 130 47.34 9.74 -15.12
N ALA A 131 46.42 10.38 -15.87
CA ALA A 131 46.79 11.26 -16.97
C ALA A 131 47.58 12.48 -16.49
N ILE A 132 47.19 13.06 -15.35
CA ILE A 132 47.91 14.17 -14.70
C ILE A 132 49.31 13.73 -14.27
N THR A 133 49.44 12.57 -13.60
CA THR A 133 50.75 12.08 -13.11
C THR A 133 51.69 11.66 -14.25
N GLU A 134 51.15 11.15 -15.35
CA GLU A 134 51.92 10.75 -16.54
C GLU A 134 52.24 11.94 -17.46
N GLY A 135 51.77 13.16 -17.13
CA GLY A 135 51.96 14.34 -17.98
C GLY A 135 51.29 14.23 -19.35
N LYS A 136 50.28 13.34 -19.50
CA LYS A 136 49.52 13.22 -20.74
C LYS A 136 48.68 14.48 -20.92
N PRO A 137 48.66 15.08 -22.12
CA PRO A 137 47.82 16.24 -22.38
C PRO A 137 46.36 15.85 -22.11
N ILE A 138 45.67 16.68 -21.33
CA ILE A 138 44.23 16.54 -21.13
C ILE A 138 43.60 16.68 -22.52
N GLU A 139 42.97 15.61 -23.02
CA GLU A 139 42.24 15.67 -24.28
C GLU A 139 41.14 16.73 -24.15
N GLU A 140 41.37 17.89 -24.78
CA GLU A 140 40.40 18.97 -24.78
C GLU A 140 39.13 18.50 -25.48
N ASN A 141 37.97 18.78 -24.90
CA ASN A 141 36.70 18.32 -25.44
C ASN A 141 36.56 18.81 -26.89
N PRO A 142 36.51 17.92 -27.91
CA PRO A 142 36.49 18.35 -29.30
C PRO A 142 35.21 19.14 -29.64
N ARG A 143 34.20 19.19 -28.75
CA ARG A 143 33.00 20.01 -28.89
C ARG A 143 33.23 21.50 -28.65
N ILE A 144 34.31 21.89 -27.96
CA ILE A 144 34.65 23.30 -27.75
C ILE A 144 35.56 23.86 -28.85
N LEU A 145 35.92 23.03 -29.84
CA LEU A 145 36.78 23.38 -30.96
C LEU A 145 35.96 23.51 -32.24
N CYS A 146 36.26 24.54 -33.03
CA CYS A 146 35.74 24.71 -34.37
C CYS A 146 36.18 23.56 -35.28
N LYS A 147 35.28 23.02 -36.10
CA LYS A 147 35.58 21.91 -37.03
C LYS A 147 36.33 22.33 -38.30
N ILE A 148 36.48 23.63 -38.52
CA ILE A 148 37.19 24.17 -39.69
C ILE A 148 38.59 24.65 -39.30
N CYS A 149 38.71 25.55 -38.33
CA CYS A 149 40.01 26.09 -37.91
C CYS A 149 40.67 25.31 -36.75
N CYS A 150 39.97 24.35 -36.14
CA CYS A 150 40.45 23.55 -35.00
C CYS A 150 40.78 24.36 -33.73
N GLU A 151 40.34 25.61 -33.63
CA GLU A 151 40.58 26.48 -32.48
C GLU A 151 39.37 26.55 -31.54
N LYS A 152 39.61 26.90 -30.27
CA LYS A 152 38.55 27.08 -29.25
C LYS A 152 37.63 28.24 -29.59
N TYR A 153 36.34 28.06 -29.35
CA TYR A 153 35.36 29.14 -29.42
C TYR A 153 35.65 30.22 -28.37
N ASN A 154 35.35 31.47 -28.72
CA ASN A 154 35.46 32.63 -27.83
C ASN A 154 34.36 33.65 -28.17
N GLU A 155 34.20 34.66 -27.32
CA GLU A 155 33.14 35.67 -27.45
C GLU A 155 33.42 36.75 -28.50
N THR A 156 34.63 36.79 -29.09
CA THR A 156 35.09 37.91 -29.92
C THR A 156 35.20 37.57 -31.40
N ASP A 157 36.10 36.64 -31.77
CA ASP A 157 36.42 36.31 -33.18
C ASP A 157 35.97 34.89 -33.58
N ARG A 158 35.70 34.04 -32.60
CA ARG A 158 35.37 32.62 -32.78
C ARG A 158 34.06 32.28 -32.08
N ILE A 159 33.04 33.09 -32.31
CA ILE A 159 31.68 32.86 -31.82
C ILE A 159 31.16 31.54 -32.42
N GLN A 160 30.56 30.69 -31.59
CA GLN A 160 30.05 29.41 -32.04
C GLN A 160 28.79 29.61 -32.90
N GLY A 161 28.90 29.32 -34.20
CA GLY A 161 27.78 29.31 -35.13
C GLY A 161 27.20 27.91 -35.29
N VAL A 162 25.87 27.81 -35.23
CA VAL A 162 25.10 26.57 -35.40
C VAL A 162 24.27 26.66 -36.66
N LEU A 163 24.40 25.64 -37.51
CA LEU A 163 23.62 25.51 -38.74
C LEU A 163 22.27 24.82 -38.47
N PRO A 164 21.30 24.89 -39.41
CA PRO A 164 20.02 24.16 -39.30
C PRO A 164 20.20 22.65 -39.11
N CYS A 165 21.26 22.09 -39.70
CA CYS A 165 21.66 20.69 -39.57
C CYS A 165 22.26 20.31 -38.20
N ARG A 166 22.29 21.27 -37.25
CA ARG A 166 22.80 21.14 -35.86
C ARG A 166 24.31 20.93 -35.72
N HIS A 167 25.07 21.00 -36.80
CA HIS A 167 26.53 21.06 -36.72
C HIS A 167 27.00 22.48 -36.43
N SER A 168 28.10 22.59 -35.68
CA SER A 168 28.67 23.87 -35.26
C SER A 168 30.12 24.05 -35.72
N SER A 169 30.42 25.30 -36.07
CA SER A 169 31.72 25.82 -36.49
C SER A 169 31.79 27.31 -36.13
N CYS A 170 32.96 27.93 -36.19
CA CYS A 170 33.06 29.35 -35.87
C CYS A 170 32.25 30.17 -36.90
N GLU A 171 31.54 31.21 -36.47
CA GLU A 171 30.70 32.04 -37.37
C GLU A 171 31.53 32.54 -38.57
N LYS A 172 32.70 33.10 -38.29
CA LYS A 172 33.67 33.56 -39.29
C LYS A 172 34.05 32.46 -40.29
N CYS A 173 34.21 31.23 -39.82
CA CYS A 173 34.52 30.08 -40.65
C CYS A 173 33.35 29.75 -41.57
N LEU A 174 32.12 29.78 -41.06
CA LEU A 174 30.92 29.50 -41.85
C LEU A 174 30.62 30.60 -42.89
N THR A 175 30.84 31.87 -42.55
CA THR A 175 30.60 33.00 -43.45
C THR A 175 31.66 33.09 -44.55
N THR A 176 32.91 32.70 -44.28
CA THR A 176 34.00 32.69 -45.27
C THR A 176 33.99 31.46 -46.20
N LEU A 177 33.15 30.45 -45.95
CA LEU A 177 33.08 29.27 -46.81
C LEU A 177 32.67 29.64 -48.25
N PRO A 178 33.44 29.18 -49.27
CA PRO A 178 33.14 29.49 -50.67
C PRO A 178 31.86 28.80 -51.15
N ASN A 179 31.61 27.58 -50.66
CA ASN A 179 30.38 26.84 -50.88
C ASN A 179 29.62 26.76 -49.57
N LYS A 180 28.37 27.24 -49.54
CA LYS A 180 27.53 27.23 -48.35
C LYS A 180 26.94 25.85 -48.09
N THR A 181 27.81 24.89 -47.82
CA THR A 181 27.47 23.51 -47.46
C THR A 181 28.15 23.13 -46.15
N CYS A 182 27.43 22.43 -45.29
CA CYS A 182 27.94 22.06 -43.97
C CYS A 182 29.22 21.20 -44.11
N PRO A 183 30.34 21.52 -43.44
CA PRO A 183 31.56 20.72 -43.50
C PRO A 183 31.43 19.29 -42.97
N VAL A 184 30.38 19.02 -42.16
CA VAL A 184 30.16 17.72 -41.53
C VAL A 184 29.17 16.86 -42.31
N CYS A 185 27.98 17.37 -42.61
CA CYS A 185 26.91 16.61 -43.29
C CYS A 185 26.64 17.04 -44.73
N ARG A 186 27.29 18.10 -45.23
CA ARG A 186 27.14 18.66 -46.58
C ARG A 186 25.75 19.23 -46.93
N GLU A 187 24.85 19.36 -45.96
CA GLU A 187 23.59 20.07 -46.16
C GLU A 187 23.84 21.54 -46.54
N PRO A 188 23.12 22.06 -47.55
CA PRO A 188 23.24 23.46 -47.95
C PRO A 188 22.67 24.38 -46.87
N PHE A 189 23.24 25.57 -46.73
CA PHE A 189 22.77 26.61 -45.83
C PHE A 189 22.94 28.00 -46.44
N THR A 190 22.37 29.04 -45.83
CA THR A 190 22.63 30.45 -46.16
C THR A 190 23.21 31.18 -44.95
N ASP A 191 23.86 32.34 -45.16
CA ASP A 191 24.48 33.08 -44.06
C ASP A 191 23.46 33.52 -42.99
N ASP A 192 22.23 33.84 -43.40
CA ASP A 192 21.14 34.20 -42.50
C ASP A 192 20.69 33.04 -41.59
N GLN A 193 21.04 31.80 -41.94
CA GLN A 193 20.70 30.60 -41.18
C GLN A 193 21.76 30.24 -40.13
N ILE A 194 22.85 31.00 -40.04
CA ILE A 194 23.90 30.79 -39.03
C ILE A 194 23.41 31.38 -37.70
N MET A 195 23.02 30.52 -36.77
CA MET A 195 22.62 30.93 -35.42
C MET A 195 23.84 31.06 -34.52
N LYS A 196 24.09 32.24 -33.95
CA LYS A 196 25.18 32.47 -32.99
C LYS A 196 24.76 31.99 -31.61
N LEU A 197 25.56 31.12 -31.01
CA LEU A 197 25.47 30.79 -29.59
C LEU A 197 26.36 31.76 -28.81
N PHE A 198 25.74 32.59 -28.00
CA PHE A 198 26.43 33.36 -26.97
C PHE A 198 26.62 32.45 -25.76
N ASN A 199 27.87 32.24 -25.35
CA ASN A 199 28.21 31.66 -24.06
C ASN A 199 28.58 32.79 -23.09
#